data_AF-A0A9X2LMQ8-F1
#
_entry.id   AF-A0A9X2LMQ8-F1
#
_cell.length_a   1.000
_cell.length_b   1.000
_cell.length_c   1.000
_cell.angle_alpha   90.00
_cell.angle_beta   90.00
_cell.angle_gamma   90.00
#
_symmetry.space_group_name_H-M   'P 1'
#
loop_
_entity.id
_entity.type
_entity.pdbx_description
1 polymer ?
#
loop_
_entity_poly.entity_id
_entity_poly.type
_entity_poly.pdbx_seq_one_letter_code
_entity_poly.pdbx_strand_id
1 'polypeptide(L)' 'MDEHPVIRFTNELMVLTDLDQTTAGTFVRRVYQEGTHEGEQRLIVDLHQRDRRITELEQELARLRGGDSG' A
#
# COMPACT_ATOMS: atom_id res chain seq x y z
N MET A 1 26.88 -1.34 -3.04
CA MET A 1 25.59 -1.57 -2.36
C MET A 1 25.00 -0.21 -2.12
N ASP A 2 23.77 0.01 -2.57
CA ASP A 2 23.08 1.28 -2.35
C ASP A 2 22.71 1.41 -0.87
N GLU A 3 22.83 2.62 -0.32
CA GLU A 3 22.48 2.91 1.06
C GLU A 3 20.98 2.66 1.30
N HIS A 4 20.65 2.02 2.42
CA HIS A 4 19.26 1.71 2.75
C HIS A 4 18.45 3.03 2.89
N PRO A 5 17.28 3.18 2.22
CA PRO A 5 16.54 4.45 2.19
C PRO A 5 16.24 5.06 3.56
N VAL A 6 15.93 4.24 4.56
CA VAL A 6 15.70 4.70 5.95
C VAL A 6 16.93 5.36 6.55
N ILE A 7 18.14 4.85 6.26
CA ILE A 7 19.40 5.41 6.76
C ILE A 7 19.65 6.76 6.07
N ARG A 8 19.54 6.78 4.73
CA ARG A 8 19.68 8.00 3.93
C ARG A 8 18.73 9.11 4.40
N PHE A 9 17.44 8.82 4.56
CA PHE A 9 16.46 9.82 5.00
C PHE A 9 16.65 10.25 6.45
N THR A 10 17.14 9.37 7.33
CA THR A 10 17.48 9.76 8.71
C THR A 10 18.61 10.77 8.70
N ASN A 11 19.66 10.52 7.91
CA ASN A 11 20.80 11.42 7.76
C ASN A 11 20.38 12.76 7.13
N GLU A 12 19.58 12.73 6.06
CA GLU A 12 19.04 13.95 5.43
C GLU A 12 18.22 14.78 6.42
N LEU A 13 17.35 14.14 7.22
CA LEU A 13 16.56 14.84 8.23
C LEU A 13 17.43 15.50 9.31
N MET A 14 18.48 14.81 9.77
CA MET A 14 19.45 15.37 10.71
C MET A 14 20.30 16.50 10.11
N VAL A 15 20.48 16.56 8.79
CA VAL A 15 21.17 17.69 8.14
C VAL A 15 20.25 18.90 8.02
N LEU A 16 18.96 18.65 7.76
CA LEU A 16 17.96 19.69 7.57
C LEU A 16 17.38 20.24 8.89
N THR A 17 17.65 19.58 10.01
CA THR A 17 17.11 19.90 11.32
C THR A 17 18.19 19.72 12.40
N ASP A 18 18.01 20.29 13.58
CA ASP A 18 18.93 20.06 14.71
C ASP A 18 18.57 18.80 15.52
N LEU A 19 17.87 17.83 14.91
CA LEU A 19 17.48 16.61 15.60
C LEU A 19 18.68 15.67 15.76
N ASP A 20 18.78 15.08 16.95
CA ASP A 20 19.71 13.97 17.16
C ASP A 20 19.27 12.71 16.38
N GLN A 21 20.20 11.77 16.23
CA GLN A 21 19.99 10.52 15.51
C GLN A 21 18.83 9.69 16.05
N THR A 22 18.60 9.72 17.37
CA THR A 22 17.54 8.92 18.00
C THR A 22 16.18 9.48 17.63
N THR A 23 16.05 10.80 17.69
CA THR A 23 14.81 11.52 17.38
C THR A 23 14.51 11.45 15.89
N ALA A 24 15.50 11.72 15.04
CA ALA A 24 15.36 11.62 13.59
C ALA A 24 15.02 10.18 13.16
N GLY A 25 15.71 9.18 13.70
CA GLY A 25 15.46 7.77 13.40
C GLY A 25 14.07 7.31 13.85
N THR A 26 13.60 7.79 15.01
CA THR A 26 12.24 7.52 15.49
C THR A 26 11.20 8.15 14.56
N PHE A 27 11.43 9.38 14.11
CA PHE A 27 10.54 10.06 13.19
C PHE A 27 10.43 9.34 11.84
N VAL A 28 11.57 9.02 11.20
CA VAL A 28 11.59 8.32 9.91
C VAL A 28 10.92 6.94 10.01
N ARG A 29 11.16 6.21 11.10
CA ARG A 29 10.48 4.93 11.36
C ARG A 29 8.96 5.10 11.43
N ARG A 30 8.48 6.13 12.13
CA ARG A 30 7.05 6.39 12.26
C ARG A 30 6.41 6.70 10.91
N VAL A 31 7.03 7.60 10.13
CA VAL A 31 6.56 7.93 8.78
C VAL A 31 6.49 6.68 7.89
N TYR A 32 7.50 5.82 7.94
CA TYR A 32 7.51 4.56 7.20
C TYR A 32 6.37 3.62 7.61
N GLN A 33 6.12 3.49 8.92
CA GLN A 33 5.04 2.64 9.46
C GLN A 33 3.66 3.15 9.06
N GLU A 34 3.41 4.46 9.19
CA GLU A 34 2.14 5.08 8.78
C GLU A 34 1.91 4.92 7.27
N GLY A 35 2.94 5.15 6.45
CA GLY A 35 2.84 4.95 5.01
C GLY A 35 2.60 3.49 4.61
N THR A 36 3.19 2.53 5.34
CA THR A 36 2.92 1.11 5.15
C THR A 36 1.46 0.78 5.49
N HIS A 37 0.96 1.30 6.61
CA HIS A 37 -0.42 1.08 7.04
C HIS A 37 -1.44 1.66 6.06
N GLU A 38 -1.22 2.88 5.58
CA GLU A 38 -2.06 3.49 4.54
C GLU A 38 -2.06 2.66 3.25
N GLY A 39 -0.88 2.19 2.83
CA GLY A 39 -0.72 1.33 1.66
C GLY A 39 -1.49 0.01 1.78
N GLU A 40 -1.41 -0.63 2.94
CA GLU A 40 -2.16 -1.87 3.25
C GLU A 40 -3.67 -1.64 3.20
N GLN A 41 -4.17 -0.57 3.82
CA GLN A 41 -5.60 -0.24 3.79
C GLN A 41 -6.09 0.01 2.37
N ARG A 42 -5.32 0.76 1.57
CA ARG A 42 -5.66 1.02 0.16
C ARG A 42 -5.71 -0.28 -0.66
N LEU A 43 -4.73 -1.16 -0.45
CA LEU A 43 -4.69 -2.46 -1.13
C LEU A 43 -5.92 -3.32 -0.78
N ILE A 44 -6.34 -3.34 0.49
CA ILE A 44 -7.56 -4.06 0.91
C ILE A 44 -8.79 -3.54 0.18
N VAL A 45 -8.94 -2.21 0.08
CA VAL A 45 -10.05 -1.59 -0.66
C VAL A 45 -10.03 -1.98 -2.13
N ASP A 46 -8.86 -1.91 -2.77
CA ASP A 46 -8.70 -2.27 -4.18
C ASP A 46 -8.99 -3.74 -4.44
N LEU A 47 -8.56 -4.64 -3.54
CA LEU A 47 -8.87 -6.06 -3.61
C LEU A 47 -10.38 -6.32 -3.50
N HIS A 48 -11.07 -5.68 -2.54
CA HIS A 48 -12.52 -5.81 -2.40
C HIS A 48 -13.30 -5.26 -3.61
N GLN A 49 -12.77 -4.26 -4.31
CA GLN A 49 -13.37 -3.79 -5.56
C GLN A 49 -13.19 -4.81 -6.68
N ARG A 50 -11.99 -5.40 -6.79
CA ARG A 50 -11.69 -6.43 -7.78
C ARG A 50 -12.53 -7.69 -7.56
N ASP A 51 -12.67 -8.15 -6.32
CA ASP A 51 -13.47 -9.33 -5.98
C ASP A 51 -14.94 -9.13 -6.36
N ARG A 52 -15.52 -7.96 -6.05
CA ARG A 52 -16.87 -7.61 -6.49
C ARG A 52 -17.01 -7.65 -8.00
N ARG A 53 -16.03 -7.10 -8.72
CA ARG A 53 -16.04 -7.10 -10.19
C ARG A 53 -15.94 -8.52 -10.76
N ILE A 54 -15.13 -9.39 -10.15
CA ILE A 54 -15.04 -10.81 -10.52
C ILE A 54 -16.39 -11.48 -10.33
N THR A 55 -17.02 -11.31 -9.16
CA THR A 55 -18.35 -11.88 -8.89
C THR A 55 -19.42 -11.41 -9.87
N GLU A 56 -19.43 -10.12 -10.23
CA GLU A 56 -20.34 -9.58 -11.25
C GLU A 56 -20.14 -10.26 -12.62
N LEU A 57 -18.88 -10.40 -13.05
CA LEU A 57 -18.54 -11.02 -14.32
C LEU A 57 -18.86 -12.52 -14.33
N GLU A 58 -18.65 -13.23 -13.22
CA GLU A 58 -19.03 -14.63 -13.07
C GLU A 58 -20.54 -14.82 -13.18
N GLN A 59 -21.33 -13.93 -12.57
CA GLN A 59 -22.78 -13.91 -12.70
C GLN A 59 -23.23 -13.63 -14.13
N GLU A 60 -22.58 -12.67 -14.81
CA GLU A 60 -22.87 -12.35 -16.21
C GLU A 60 -22.55 -13.54 -17.13
N LEU A 61 -21.39 -14.17 -16.96
CA LEU A 61 -21.02 -15.38 -17.70
C LEU A 61 -22.00 -16.54 -17.45
N ALA A 62 -22.46 -16.73 -16.22
CA ALA A 62 -23.45 -17.75 -15.90
C ALA A 62 -24.79 -17.47 -16.61
N ARG A 63 -25.22 -16.20 -16.67
CA ARG A 63 -26.43 -15.80 -17.41
C ARG A 63 -26.29 -16.03 -18.91
N LEU A 64 -25.16 -15.65 -19.50
CA LEU A 64 -24.90 -15.87 -20.93
C LEU A 64 -24.87 -17.36 -21.29
N ARG A 65 -24.25 -18.19 -20.46
CA ARG A 65 -24.23 -19.66 -20.64
C ARG A 65 -25.60 -20.32 -20.45
N GLY A 66 -26.41 -19.81 -19.51
CA GLY A 66 -27.76 -20.30 -19.29
C GLY A 66 -28.78 -19.83 -20.34
N GLY A 67 -28.49 -18.73 -21.04
CA GLY A 67 -29.33 -18.17 -22.10
C GLY A 67 -29.15 -18.83 -23.48
N ASP A 68 -28.10 -19.63 -23.67
CA ASP A 68 -27.76 -20.29 -24.95
C ASP A 68 -28.47 -21.67 -25.13
N SER A 69 -29.47 -21.96 -24.30
CA SER A 69 -30.28 -23.19 -24.34
C SER A 69 -31.74 -22.97 -24.75
N GLY A 70 -32.05 -21.85 -25.42
CA GLY A 70 -33.38 -21.48 -25.91
C GLY A 70 -33.52 -21.60 -27.42
#